data_AF-A0A350P0G4-F1
#
_entry.id   AF-A0A350P0G4-F1
#
_cell.length_a   1.000
_cell.length_b   1.000
_cell.length_c   1.000
_cell.angle_alpha   90.00
_cell.angle_beta   90.00
_cell.angle_gamma   90.00
#
_symmetry.space_group_name_H-M   'P 1'
#
loop_
_entity.id
_entity.type
_entity.pdbx_description
1 polymer ?
#
loop_
_entity_poly.entity_id
_entity_poly.type
_entity_poly.pdbx_seq_one_letter_code
_entity_poly.pdbx_strand_id
1 'polypeptide(L)' 'HNVKPIAAIPQLIELNIGHAIIARAAFDGLHTAVADMRKLMLEARAGI' A
#
# COMPACT_ATOMS: atom_id res chain seq x y z
N HIS A 1 1.12 -7.02 4.35
CA HIS A 1 0.71 -8.30 3.72
C HIS A 1 -0.80 -8.45 3.47
N ASN A 2 -1.67 -7.56 3.95
CA ASN A 2 -3.13 -7.67 3.79
C ASN A 2 -3.75 -6.60 2.87
N VAL A 3 -2.96 -5.68 2.31
CA VAL A 3 -3.48 -4.56 1.52
C VAL A 3 -4.06 -4.99 0.17
N LYS A 4 -3.51 -6.02 -0.49
CA LYS A 4 -3.90 -6.41 -1.86
C LYS A 4 -5.40 -6.79 -1.98
N PRO A 5 -5.98 -7.68 -1.15
CA PRO A 5 -7.40 -8.01 -1.25
C PRO A 5 -8.32 -6.79 -1.05
N ILE A 6 -7.92 -5.84 -0.21
CA ILE A 6 -8.69 -4.62 0.05
C ILE A 6 -8.56 -3.65 -1.14
N ALA A 7 -7.34 -3.41 -1.62
CA ALA A 7 -7.10 -2.52 -2.76
C ALA A 7 -7.72 -3.02 -4.08
N ALA A 8 -8.02 -4.32 -4.20
CA ALA A 8 -8.71 -4.88 -5.34
C ALA A 8 -10.21 -4.50 -5.42
N ILE A 9 -10.84 -4.07 -4.33
CA ILE A 9 -12.29 -3.74 -4.29
C ILE A 9 -12.56 -2.52 -5.20
N PRO A 10 -13.35 -2.64 -6.29
CA PRO A 10 -13.53 -1.57 -7.28
C PRO A 10 -14.09 -0.26 -6.73
N GLN A 11 -14.91 -0.34 -5.68
CA GLN A 11 -15.60 0.80 -5.07
C GLN A 11 -14.69 1.65 -4.17
N LEU A 12 -13.51 1.13 -3.76
CA LEU A 12 -12.57 1.88 -2.92
C LEU A 12 -11.75 2.85 -3.74
N ILE A 13 -11.88 4.14 -3.41
CA ILE A 13 -11.19 5.25 -4.08
C ILE A 13 -9.87 5.61 -3.37
N GLU A 14 -9.79 5.39 -2.06
CA GLU A 14 -8.64 5.76 -1.24
C GLU A 14 -8.42 4.76 -0.09
N LEU A 15 -7.15 4.55 0.30
CA LEU A 15 -6.76 3.81 1.49
C LEU A 15 -5.78 4.65 2.33
N ASN A 16 -6.26 5.10 3.48
CA ASN A 16 -5.46 5.84 4.45
C ASN A 16 -4.65 4.88 5.35
N ILE A 17 -3.34 4.79 5.13
CA ILE A 17 -2.46 3.83 5.82
C ILE A 17 -1.37 4.59 6.59
N GLY A 18 -1.38 4.50 7.92
CA GLY A 18 -0.41 5.17 8.81
C GLY A 18 0.68 4.24 9.35
N HIS A 19 0.39 3.57 10.48
CA HIS A 19 1.36 2.78 11.26
C HIS A 19 2.19 1.79 10.42
N ALA A 20 1.58 1.09 9.46
CA ALA A 20 2.30 0.13 8.64
C ALA A 20 3.38 0.78 7.74
N ILE A 21 3.13 2.00 7.23
CA ILE A 21 4.12 2.75 6.44
C ILE A 21 5.25 3.22 7.36
N ILE A 22 4.92 3.81 8.52
CA ILE A 22 5.94 4.32 9.46
C ILE A 22 6.82 3.19 10.02
N ALA A 23 6.22 2.05 10.37
CA ALA A 23 6.96 0.88 10.84
C ALA A 23 7.97 0.38 9.80
N ARG A 24 7.60 0.32 8.51
CA ARG A 24 8.52 -0.04 7.42
C ARG A 24 9.57 1.06 7.18
N ALA A 25 9.16 2.32 7.24
CA ALA A 25 10.05 3.46 7.03
C ALA A 25 11.21 3.52 8.03
N ALA A 26 11.05 2.95 9.22
CA ALA A 26 12.13 2.82 10.21
C ALA A 26 13.31 1.95 9.72
N PHE A 27 13.10 1.10 8.72
CA PHE A 27 14.12 0.23 8.13
C PHE A 27 14.54 0.70 6.73
N ASP A 28 13.55 1.00 5.87
CA ASP A 28 13.78 1.22 4.43
C ASP A 28 13.74 2.71 4.03
N GLY A 29 13.42 3.59 4.97
CA GLY A 29 13.15 5.01 4.73
C GLY A 29 11.72 5.29 4.25
N LEU A 30 11.24 6.51 4.53
CA LEU A 30 9.83 6.89 4.26
C LEU A 30 9.48 6.87 2.77
N HIS A 31 10.38 7.34 1.91
CA HIS A 31 10.16 7.36 0.47
C HIS A 31 9.90 5.96 -0.10
N THR A 32 10.79 5.01 0.20
CA THR A 32 10.67 3.60 -0.18
C THR A 32 9.39 2.99 0.38
N ALA A 33 9.11 3.22 1.67
CA ALA A 33 7.92 2.68 2.32
C ALA A 33 6.61 3.20 1.70
N VAL A 34 6.54 4.46 1.27
CA VAL A 34 5.36 4.98 0.58
C VAL A 34 5.27 4.42 -0.85
N ALA A 35 6.37 4.42 -1.59
CA ALA A 35 6.43 3.92 -2.97
C ALA A 35 6.00 2.45 -3.07
N ASP A 36 6.49 1.60 -2.16
CA ASP A 36 6.14 0.19 -2.13
C ASP A 36 4.68 -0.05 -1.78
N MET A 37 4.12 0.72 -0.83
CA MET A 37 2.68 0.61 -0.50
C MET A 37 1.83 0.98 -1.71
N ARG A 38 2.17 2.07 -2.40
CA ARG A 38 1.50 2.51 -3.62
C ARG A 38 1.58 1.44 -4.71
N LYS A 39 2.75 0.86 -4.94
CA LYS A 39 2.94 -0.22 -5.91
C LYS A 39 2.02 -1.41 -5.63
N LEU A 40 1.99 -1.90 -4.38
CA LEU A 40 1.12 -3.02 -4.01
C LEU A 40 -0.37 -2.73 -4.23
N MET A 41 -0.82 -1.51 -3.96
CA MET A 41 -2.21 -1.08 -4.19
C MET A 41 -2.53 -1.02 -5.69
N LEU A 42 -1.62 -0.49 -6.50
CA LEU A 42 -1.80 -0.39 -7.95
C LEU A 42 -1.79 -1.75 -8.64
N GLU A 43 -0.89 -2.66 -8.24
CA GLU A 43 -0.87 -4.05 -8.73
C GLU A 43 -2.19 -4.74 -8.43
N ALA A 44 -2.68 -4.64 -7.18
CA ALA A 44 -3.95 -5.23 -6.81
C ALA A 44 -5.14 -4.62 -7.58
N ARG A 45 -5.13 -3.30 -7.83
CA ARG A 45 -6.14 -2.62 -8.65
C ARG A 45 -6.12 -3.07 -10.10
N ALA A 46 -4.94 -3.35 -10.65
CA ALA A 46 -4.76 -3.84 -12.02
C ALA A 46 -4.96 -5.37 -12.15
N GLY A 47 -5.14 -6.09 -11.04
CA GLY A 47 -5.33 -7.54 -11.03
C GLY A 47 -4.04 -8.35 -11.26
N ILE A 48 -2.89 -7.80 -10.86
CA ILE A 48 -1.54 -8.36 -11.06
C ILE A 48 -0.92 -8.84 -9.73
#